data_AF-A0A931WX18-F1
#
_entry.id   AF-A0A931WX18-F1
#
_cell.length_a   1.000
_cell.length_b   1.000
_cell.length_c   1.000
_cell.angle_alpha   90.00
_cell.angle_beta   90.00
_cell.angle_gamma   90.00
#
_symmetry.space_group_name_H-M   'P 1'
#
loop_
_entity.id
_entity.type
_entity.pdbx_description
1 polymer ?
#
loop_
_entity_poly.entity_id
_entity_poly.type
_entity_poly.pdbx_seq_one_letter_code
_entity_poly.pdbx_strand_id
1 'polypeptide(L)'
;MTNEASKFKWVITIGFFLLLWGIAAVPFLIYPPSPSLTYEIQNFSGAAHHYGTAEKSWVPPQRSEILKVGDRLRTGPRGETDFRIPGQMRLRLKENSEIELRAPRFFERSRSPRLLLRRGVLLGATENQALPVSAHIVTPAFVAKIREGIFQIETDPKSKVSVARVLRGSLEIFSFQSRQSVTVRSLERTEVSGKKAPQTPVRVDRQEWNKMKEAYELIFKDTTLEKRQFDLSKQAGSFFQYVIDHGTFYTPSLGYAEREFFKGEGAGETQMEVGYDVFPVGSLVGVYFKTRDLDLSTFKGLEFEIRGDPEEGVPDSFKIELKSGSGVVRAFKTRGVKEAWQTFQFPWRFTRSKELSEMTFVFSNEKAGNQKKGLVVFRRINLLTK
;
A
#
# COMPACT_ATOMS: atom_id res chain seq x y z
N MET A 1 -34.73 70.88 -9.31
CA MET A 1 -34.90 69.51 -9.87
C MET A 1 -33.56 68.74 -9.89
N THR A 2 -32.85 68.64 -8.76
CA THR A 2 -31.48 68.05 -8.70
C THR A 2 -31.30 66.96 -7.64
N ASN A 3 -32.37 66.54 -6.95
CA ASN A 3 -32.25 65.61 -5.81
C ASN A 3 -32.68 64.16 -6.12
N GLU A 4 -33.38 63.90 -7.24
CA GLU A 4 -33.80 62.54 -7.61
C GLU A 4 -32.72 61.77 -8.39
N ALA A 5 -32.00 62.44 -9.29
CA ALA A 5 -30.94 61.81 -10.09
C ALA A 5 -29.75 61.31 -9.23
N SER A 6 -29.50 61.95 -8.09
CA SER A 6 -28.45 61.53 -7.13
C SER A 6 -28.84 60.27 -6.36
N LYS A 7 -30.09 60.19 -5.89
CA LYS A 7 -30.61 59.01 -5.18
C LYS A 7 -30.63 57.77 -6.05
N PHE A 8 -30.96 57.91 -7.34
CA PHE A 8 -30.99 56.79 -8.27
C PHE A 8 -29.58 56.20 -8.53
N LYS A 9 -28.54 57.04 -8.64
CA LYS A 9 -27.16 56.58 -8.80
C LYS A 9 -26.66 55.80 -7.57
N TRP A 10 -26.98 56.27 -6.37
CA TRP A 10 -26.59 55.60 -5.12
C TRP A 10 -27.21 54.20 -4.97
N VAL A 11 -28.48 54.04 -5.35
CA VAL A 11 -29.16 52.73 -5.31
C VAL A 11 -28.52 51.74 -6.28
N ILE A 12 -28.12 52.19 -7.47
CA ILE A 12 -27.42 51.34 -8.45
C ILE A 12 -26.02 50.96 -7.96
N THR A 13 -25.27 51.88 -7.35
CA THR A 13 -23.92 51.58 -6.85
C THR A 13 -23.96 50.60 -5.67
N ILE A 14 -24.90 50.78 -4.74
CA ILE A 14 -25.10 49.84 -3.61
C ILE A 14 -25.56 48.48 -4.13
N GLY A 15 -26.52 48.45 -5.07
CA GLY A 15 -26.99 47.21 -5.70
C GLY A 15 -25.86 46.44 -6.41
N PHE A 16 -24.98 47.15 -7.12
CA PHE A 16 -23.82 46.55 -7.78
C PHE A 16 -22.79 46.01 -6.78
N PHE A 17 -22.53 46.72 -5.69
CA PHE A 17 -21.64 46.24 -4.63
C PHE A 17 -22.21 45.01 -3.91
N LEU A 18 -23.51 44.99 -3.62
CA LEU A 18 -24.19 43.84 -3.02
C LEU A 18 -24.23 42.63 -3.97
N LEU A 19 -24.39 42.87 -5.28
CA LEU A 19 -24.31 41.81 -6.29
C LEU A 19 -22.88 41.23 -6.38
N LEU A 20 -21.85 42.09 -6.38
CA LEU A 20 -20.45 41.66 -6.37
C LEU A 20 -20.10 40.90 -5.07
N TRP A 21 -20.60 41.37 -3.92
CA TRP A 21 -20.44 40.66 -2.65
C TRP A 21 -21.19 39.33 -2.63
N GLY A 22 -22.40 39.27 -3.19
CA GLY A 22 -23.15 38.05 -3.36
C GLY A 22 -22.40 37.03 -4.21
N ILE A 23 -21.89 37.45 -5.38
CA ILE A 23 -21.08 36.60 -6.27
C ILE A 23 -19.76 36.17 -5.60
N ALA A 24 -19.13 37.03 -4.81
CA ALA A 24 -17.89 36.71 -4.08
C ALA A 24 -18.12 35.80 -2.85
N ALA A 25 -19.31 35.86 -2.24
CA ALA A 25 -19.68 35.05 -1.08
C ALA A 25 -20.28 33.68 -1.45
N VAL A 26 -20.85 33.54 -2.64
CA VAL A 26 -21.39 32.27 -3.17
C VAL A 26 -20.36 31.12 -3.12
N PRO A 27 -19.07 31.30 -3.46
CA PRO A 27 -18.04 30.27 -3.25
C PRO A 27 -17.84 29.89 -1.79
N PHE A 28 -18.00 30.81 -0.84
CA PHE A 28 -17.82 30.51 0.59
C PHE A 28 -19.00 29.76 1.21
N LEU A 29 -20.21 29.94 0.66
CA LEU A 29 -21.42 29.27 1.13
C LEU A 29 -21.65 27.90 0.47
N ILE A 30 -21.15 27.67 -0.74
CA ILE A 30 -21.33 26.40 -1.48
C ILE A 30 -20.24 25.38 -1.16
N TYR A 31 -19.04 25.82 -0.76
CA TYR A 31 -17.93 24.93 -0.44
C TYR A 31 -17.71 24.86 1.07
N PRO A 32 -18.19 23.81 1.79
CA PRO A 32 -17.84 23.65 3.19
C PRO A 32 -16.31 23.66 3.35
N PRO A 33 -15.78 24.20 4.46
CA PRO A 33 -14.36 24.13 4.74
C PRO A 33 -13.98 22.64 4.76
N SER A 34 -13.19 22.22 3.76
CA SER A 34 -12.76 20.83 3.67
C SER A 34 -11.99 20.46 4.94
N PRO A 35 -12.04 19.19 5.38
CA PRO A 35 -11.19 18.73 6.47
C PRO A 35 -9.74 19.13 6.20
N SER A 36 -9.08 19.72 7.19
CA SER A 36 -7.68 20.11 7.09
C SER A 36 -6.84 18.85 6.86
N LEU A 37 -6.06 18.83 5.77
CA LEU A 37 -5.05 17.80 5.55
C LEU A 37 -4.15 17.76 6.79
N THR A 38 -4.19 16.63 7.48
CA THR A 38 -3.45 16.41 8.72
C THR A 38 -2.30 15.48 8.41
N TYR A 39 -1.12 15.85 8.85
CA TYR A 39 0.08 15.04 8.75
C TYR A 39 0.58 14.82 10.18
N GLU A 40 0.82 13.57 10.56
CA GLU A 40 1.18 13.23 11.94
C GLU A 40 2.52 12.49 11.98
N ILE A 41 3.45 12.96 12.82
CA ILE A 41 4.68 12.23 13.11
C ILE A 41 4.36 11.02 13.98
N GLN A 42 4.70 9.82 13.52
CA GLN A 42 4.49 8.58 14.28
C GLN A 42 5.72 8.17 15.07
N ASN A 43 6.90 8.28 14.46
CA ASN A 43 8.15 7.88 15.07
C ASN A 43 9.32 8.64 14.44
N PHE A 44 10.44 8.68 15.13
CA PHE A 44 11.69 9.21 14.59
C PHE A 44 12.88 8.60 15.33
N SER A 45 14.03 8.58 14.67
CA SER A 45 15.27 8.07 15.23
C SER A 45 16.46 8.88 14.71
N GLY A 46 17.58 8.83 15.42
CA GLY A 46 18.80 9.53 15.04
C GLY A 46 18.64 11.05 14.92
N ALA A 47 19.35 11.64 13.95
CA ALA A 47 19.29 13.08 13.71
C ALA A 47 18.04 13.46 12.90
N ALA A 48 16.94 13.78 13.57
CA ALA A 48 15.69 14.23 12.94
C ALA A 48 15.29 15.62 13.46
N HIS A 49 14.78 16.48 12.58
CA HIS A 49 14.31 17.82 12.94
C HIS A 49 13.05 18.18 12.16
N HIS A 50 12.17 18.94 12.79
CA HIS A 50 11.02 19.60 12.22
C HIS A 50 11.25 21.11 12.14
N TYR A 51 10.83 21.73 11.05
CA TYR A 51 10.77 23.18 10.90
C TYR A 51 9.32 23.62 10.98
N GLY A 52 8.97 24.27 12.09
CA GLY A 52 7.67 24.90 12.26
C GLY A 52 7.64 26.26 11.57
N THR A 53 6.65 26.48 10.70
CA THR A 53 6.50 27.75 9.99
C THR A 53 6.18 28.94 10.90
N ALA A 54 5.53 28.70 12.04
CA ALA A 54 5.24 29.73 13.03
C ALA A 54 6.49 30.14 13.81
N GLU A 55 7.29 29.15 14.21
CA GLU A 55 8.49 29.30 15.04
C GLU A 55 9.73 29.67 14.23
N LYS A 56 9.69 29.48 12.91
CA LYS A 56 10.75 29.75 11.93
C LYS A 56 12.12 29.15 12.33
N SER A 57 12.09 28.00 12.99
CA SER A 57 13.29 27.36 13.52
C SER A 57 13.19 25.84 13.39
N TRP A 58 14.36 25.20 13.35
CA TRP A 58 14.47 23.74 13.36
C TRP A 58 14.53 23.26 14.80
N VAL A 59 13.57 22.43 15.18
CA VAL A 59 13.47 21.81 16.51
C VAL A 59 13.45 20.29 16.38
N PRO A 60 13.79 19.53 17.43
CA PRO A 60 13.55 18.10 17.46
C PRO A 60 12.04 17.80 17.30
N PRO A 61 11.66 16.80 16.48
CA PRO A 61 10.26 16.43 16.29
C PRO A 61 9.68 15.80 17.56
N GLN A 62 8.36 15.83 17.71
CA GLN A 62 7.64 15.12 18.77
C GLN A 62 6.74 14.02 18.19
N ARG A 63 6.55 12.94 18.96
CA ARG A 63 5.61 11.88 18.58
C ARG A 63 4.18 12.43 18.65
N SER A 64 3.35 12.07 17.67
CA SER A 64 1.99 12.54 17.47
C SER A 64 1.86 14.05 17.23
N GLU A 65 2.98 14.70 16.87
CA GLU A 65 2.98 16.08 16.41
C GLU A 65 2.24 16.20 15.08
N ILE A 66 1.38 17.21 14.98
CA ILE A 66 0.61 17.52 13.77
C ILE A 66 1.35 18.59 12.97
N LEU A 67 1.81 18.19 11.78
CA LEU A 67 2.50 19.07 10.84
C LEU A 67 1.49 19.84 10.00
N LYS A 68 1.79 21.12 9.77
CA LYS A 68 0.97 22.02 8.97
C LYS A 68 1.55 22.20 7.57
N VAL A 69 0.73 22.69 6.67
CA VAL A 69 1.19 23.13 5.35
C VAL A 69 2.26 24.22 5.53
N GLY A 70 3.37 24.06 4.83
CA GLY A 70 4.55 24.91 4.88
C GLY A 70 5.65 24.37 5.79
N ASP A 71 5.32 23.50 6.74
CA ASP A 71 6.31 22.87 7.61
C ASP A 71 7.25 21.96 6.83
N ARG A 72 8.39 21.64 7.45
CA ARG A 72 9.39 20.75 6.85
C ARG A 72 9.88 19.71 7.84
N LEU A 73 10.27 18.55 7.32
CA LEU A 73 11.05 17.56 8.08
C LEU A 73 12.41 17.41 7.40
N ARG A 74 13.46 17.24 8.20
CA ARG A 74 14.77 16.86 7.72
C ARG A 74 15.40 15.81 8.61
N THR A 75 16.23 14.99 7.99
CA THR A 75 17.02 13.96 8.65
C THR A 75 18.50 14.15 8.30
N GLY A 76 19.37 13.82 9.25
CA GLY A 76 20.83 13.76 9.09
C GLY A 76 21.32 12.32 9.00
N PRO A 77 22.63 12.08 9.27
CA PRO A 77 23.20 10.74 9.29
C PRO A 77 22.48 9.83 10.29
N ARG A 78 22.13 8.61 9.87
CA ARG A 78 21.34 7.65 10.69
C ARG A 78 19.98 8.19 11.17
N GLY A 79 19.49 9.28 10.61
CA GLY A 79 18.24 9.92 11.00
C GLY A 79 17.07 9.42 10.19
N GLU A 80 15.93 9.15 10.82
CA GLU A 80 14.71 8.73 10.15
C GLU A 80 13.49 9.41 10.78
N THR A 81 12.43 9.60 10.00
CA THR A 81 11.15 10.11 10.49
C THR A 81 9.99 9.43 9.79
N ASP A 82 9.19 8.73 10.57
CA ASP A 82 7.93 8.12 10.16
C ASP A 82 6.79 9.10 10.40
N PHE A 83 6.02 9.37 9.37
CA PHE A 83 4.85 10.23 9.45
C PHE A 83 3.75 9.69 8.56
N ARG A 84 2.51 10.11 8.81
CA ARG A 84 1.36 9.62 8.06
C ARG A 84 0.43 10.73 7.64
N ILE A 85 -0.33 10.44 6.59
CA ILE A 85 -1.56 11.15 6.22
C ILE A 85 -2.69 10.18 6.61
N PRO A 86 -3.40 10.42 7.72
CA PRO A 86 -4.39 9.47 8.25
C PRO A 86 -5.42 9.04 7.19
N GLY A 87 -5.63 7.74 7.06
CA GLY A 87 -6.57 7.16 6.09
C GLY A 87 -6.09 7.18 4.64
N GLN A 88 -4.85 7.59 4.38
CA GLN A 88 -4.30 7.68 3.02
C GLN A 88 -2.98 6.94 2.86
N MET A 89 -1.95 7.30 3.64
CA MET A 89 -0.63 6.68 3.50
C MET A 89 0.28 6.91 4.70
N ARG A 90 1.22 5.99 4.83
CA ARG A 90 2.36 6.05 5.75
C ARG A 90 3.63 6.29 4.97
N LEU A 91 4.51 7.09 5.54
CA LEU A 91 5.69 7.60 4.88
C LEU A 91 6.88 7.54 5.84
N ARG A 92 8.06 7.19 5.32
CA ARG A 92 9.32 7.24 6.07
C ARG A 92 10.33 8.06 5.31
N LEU A 93 10.75 9.16 5.92
CA LEU A 93 11.85 10.00 5.44
C LEU A 93 13.16 9.38 5.95
N LYS A 94 13.99 8.88 5.03
CA LYS A 94 15.26 8.20 5.36
C LYS A 94 16.37 9.20 5.66
N GLU A 95 17.57 8.74 5.98
CA GLU A 95 18.71 9.59 6.32
C GLU A 95 19.05 10.64 5.25
N ASN A 96 19.63 11.75 5.69
CA ASN A 96 20.09 12.86 4.83
C ASN A 96 19.02 13.43 3.88
N SER A 97 17.76 13.37 4.29
CA SER A 97 16.61 13.73 3.46
C SER A 97 15.91 14.99 3.97
N GLU A 98 15.15 15.66 3.10
CA GLU A 98 14.34 16.82 3.46
C GLU A 98 13.04 16.84 2.66
N ILE A 99 11.92 17.02 3.36
CA ILE A 99 10.59 17.10 2.76
C ILE A 99 9.84 18.33 3.27
N GLU A 100 9.05 18.94 2.40
CA GLU A 100 8.20 20.09 2.69
C GLU A 100 6.73 19.77 2.39
N LEU A 101 5.85 20.13 3.31
CA LEU A 101 4.42 19.95 3.18
C LEU A 101 3.84 21.13 2.40
N ARG A 102 3.16 20.89 1.29
CA ARG A 102 2.62 21.95 0.42
C ARG A 102 1.11 21.94 0.39
N ALA A 103 0.56 23.14 0.22
CA ALA A 103 -0.87 23.31 -0.04
C ALA A 103 -1.26 22.57 -1.34
N PRO A 104 -2.44 21.97 -1.39
CA PRO A 104 -3.06 21.59 -2.66
C PRO A 104 -3.17 22.80 -3.59
N ARG A 105 -3.27 22.57 -4.91
CA ARG A 105 -3.48 23.71 -5.83
C ARG A 105 -4.87 24.30 -5.61
N PHE A 106 -4.98 25.62 -5.66
CA PHE A 106 -6.20 26.38 -5.38
C PHE A 106 -7.43 25.95 -6.22
N PHE A 107 -7.19 25.40 -7.41
CA PHE A 107 -8.23 24.93 -8.34
C PHE A 107 -8.36 23.39 -8.41
N GLU A 108 -7.60 22.62 -7.62
CA GLU A 108 -7.75 21.16 -7.56
C GLU A 108 -8.95 20.79 -6.68
N ARG A 109 -10.05 20.34 -7.30
CA ARG A 109 -11.26 19.87 -6.61
C ARG A 109 -10.97 18.75 -5.59
N SER A 110 -9.95 17.93 -5.85
CA SER A 110 -9.60 16.77 -5.00
C SER A 110 -8.73 17.11 -3.79
N ARG A 111 -8.28 18.37 -3.61
CA ARG A 111 -7.39 18.83 -2.51
C ARG A 111 -6.34 17.79 -2.08
N SER A 112 -5.73 17.12 -3.06
CA SER A 112 -4.78 16.01 -2.87
C SER A 112 -3.54 16.48 -2.09
N PRO A 113 -3.05 15.75 -1.06
CA PRO A 113 -1.80 16.07 -0.39
C PRO A 113 -0.66 16.29 -1.38
N ARG A 114 0.18 17.30 -1.11
CA ARG A 114 1.37 17.60 -1.91
C ARG A 114 2.58 17.65 -1.01
N LEU A 115 3.55 16.78 -1.26
CA LEU A 115 4.80 16.71 -0.51
C LEU A 115 5.96 16.99 -1.46
N LEU A 116 6.78 17.99 -1.17
CA LEU A 116 8.00 18.26 -1.92
C LEU A 116 9.18 17.56 -1.25
N LEU A 117 9.69 16.49 -1.87
CA LEU A 117 10.98 15.91 -1.51
C LEU A 117 12.10 16.76 -2.13
N ARG A 118 12.85 17.47 -1.29
CA ARG A 118 13.93 18.38 -1.72
C ARG A 118 15.23 17.62 -1.99
N ARG A 119 15.49 16.58 -1.19
CA ARG A 119 16.65 15.68 -1.31
C ARG A 119 16.43 14.39 -0.55
N GLY A 120 17.19 13.36 -0.90
CA GLY A 120 17.27 12.09 -0.19
C GLY A 120 16.19 11.10 -0.62
N VAL A 121 15.71 10.28 0.32
CA VAL A 121 14.85 9.13 0.04
C VAL A 121 13.59 9.18 0.90
N LEU A 122 12.46 8.95 0.25
CA LEU A 122 11.13 8.78 0.85
C LEU A 122 10.62 7.38 0.52
N LEU A 123 10.30 6.60 1.56
CA LEU A 123 9.51 5.39 1.42
C LEU A 123 8.04 5.71 1.68
N GLY A 124 7.13 5.00 1.02
CA GLY A 124 5.71 5.16 1.24
C GLY A 124 4.91 3.88 1.01
N ALA A 125 3.83 3.74 1.76
CA ALA A 125 2.81 2.71 1.59
C ALA A 125 1.42 3.34 1.73
N THR A 126 0.55 3.11 0.75
CA THR A 126 -0.85 3.54 0.84
C THR A 126 -1.63 2.69 1.83
N GLU A 127 -2.55 3.30 2.58
CA GLU A 127 -3.46 2.57 3.46
C GLU A 127 -4.59 1.96 2.62
N ASN A 128 -4.87 0.66 2.83
CA ASN A 128 -5.89 -0.10 2.11
C ASN A 128 -7.29 0.26 2.65
N GLN A 129 -7.76 1.49 2.40
CA GLN A 129 -9.08 1.98 2.81
C GLN A 129 -9.91 2.42 1.60
N ALA A 130 -11.24 2.39 1.75
CA ALA A 130 -12.24 2.69 0.72
C ALA A 130 -12.19 4.13 0.15
N LEU A 131 -11.28 4.97 0.63
CA LEU A 131 -11.09 6.33 0.13
C LEU A 131 -10.07 6.30 -1.01
N PRO A 132 -10.38 6.86 -2.19
CA PRO A 132 -9.41 6.97 -3.26
C PRO A 132 -8.23 7.83 -2.78
N VAL A 133 -7.09 7.19 -2.58
CA VAL A 133 -5.85 7.90 -2.26
C VAL A 133 -5.46 8.70 -3.50
N SER A 134 -5.23 9.99 -3.30
CA SER A 134 -4.67 10.85 -4.33
C SER A 134 -3.66 11.76 -3.68
N ALA A 135 -2.38 11.38 -3.71
CA ALA A 135 -1.31 12.26 -3.23
C ALA A 135 -0.28 12.51 -4.33
N HIS A 136 0.41 13.63 -4.20
CA HIS A 136 1.46 14.04 -5.12
C HIS A 136 2.78 14.17 -4.37
N ILE A 137 3.76 13.35 -4.74
CA ILE A 137 5.14 13.57 -4.32
C ILE A 137 5.85 14.33 -5.42
N VAL A 138 6.33 15.51 -5.09
CA VAL A 138 7.04 16.40 -5.99
C VAL A 138 8.53 16.27 -5.70
N THR A 139 9.32 16.12 -6.74
CA THR A 139 10.78 16.26 -6.71
C THR A 139 11.19 17.41 -7.64
N PRO A 140 12.46 17.85 -7.63
CA PRO A 140 12.94 18.80 -8.63
C PRO A 140 12.78 18.34 -10.09
N ALA A 141 12.73 17.03 -10.35
CA ALA A 141 12.66 16.47 -11.71
C ALA A 141 11.23 16.07 -12.14
N PHE A 142 10.38 15.59 -11.21
CA PHE A 142 9.06 15.05 -11.57
C PHE A 142 7.99 15.21 -10.48
N VAL A 143 6.74 14.95 -10.85
CA VAL A 143 5.62 14.67 -9.93
C VAL A 143 5.24 13.20 -10.03
N ALA A 144 5.24 12.49 -8.90
CA ALA A 144 4.62 11.19 -8.78
C ALA A 144 3.19 11.36 -8.26
N LYS A 145 2.21 10.92 -9.04
CA LYS A 145 0.84 10.77 -8.57
C LYS A 145 0.69 9.36 -7.99
N ILE A 146 0.30 9.30 -6.73
CA ILE A 146 0.09 8.05 -5.99
C ILE A 146 -1.41 7.80 -5.92
N ARG A 147 -1.82 6.63 -6.41
CA ARG A 147 -3.17 6.08 -6.23
C ARG A 147 -3.17 4.91 -5.27
N GLU A 148 -2.24 4.00 -5.45
CA GLU A 148 -2.06 2.83 -4.61
C GLU A 148 -0.61 2.37 -4.73
N GLY A 149 -0.08 1.81 -3.66
CA GLY A 149 1.14 1.05 -3.73
C GLY A 149 2.13 1.28 -2.61
N ILE A 150 3.21 0.53 -2.73
CA ILE A 150 4.37 0.54 -1.85
C ILE A 150 5.55 0.96 -2.71
N PHE A 151 6.21 2.05 -2.35
CA PHE A 151 7.14 2.72 -3.25
C PHE A 151 8.31 3.38 -2.53
N GLN A 152 9.32 3.70 -3.32
CA GLN A 152 10.43 4.57 -2.95
C GLN A 152 10.57 5.68 -3.98
N ILE A 153 10.73 6.91 -3.50
CA ILE A 153 11.12 8.07 -4.32
C ILE A 153 12.44 8.61 -3.77
N GLU A 154 13.40 8.78 -4.67
CA GLU A 154 14.73 9.28 -4.37
C GLU A 154 15.02 10.49 -5.23
N THR A 155 15.69 11.49 -4.67
CA THR A 155 16.14 12.66 -5.43
C THR A 155 17.46 13.20 -4.90
N ASP A 156 18.38 13.46 -5.82
CA ASP A 156 19.61 14.18 -5.54
C ASP A 156 19.59 15.52 -6.29
N PRO A 157 19.48 16.66 -5.57
CA PRO A 157 19.44 17.97 -6.20
C PRO A 157 20.78 18.34 -6.87
N LYS A 158 21.91 17.72 -6.51
CA LYS A 158 23.21 18.01 -7.12
C LYS A 158 23.30 17.43 -8.53
N SER A 159 22.99 16.15 -8.67
CA SER A 159 22.91 15.49 -9.99
C SER A 159 21.65 15.87 -10.78
N LYS A 160 20.64 16.45 -10.11
CA LYS A 160 19.29 16.72 -10.67
C LYS A 160 18.60 15.45 -11.15
N VAL A 161 18.94 14.31 -10.56
CA VAL A 161 18.33 13.03 -10.86
C VAL A 161 17.30 12.70 -9.79
N SER A 162 16.12 12.27 -10.22
CA SER A 162 15.13 11.65 -9.36
C SER A 162 14.76 10.28 -9.89
N VAL A 163 14.60 9.32 -8.97
CA VAL A 163 14.23 7.94 -9.30
C VAL A 163 12.96 7.59 -8.54
N ALA A 164 12.00 7.00 -9.25
CA ALA A 164 10.83 6.38 -8.63
C ALA A 164 10.93 4.87 -8.82
N ARG A 165 10.67 4.13 -7.74
CA ARG A 165 10.66 2.66 -7.73
C ARG A 165 9.39 2.18 -7.03
N VAL A 166 8.78 1.11 -7.53
CA VAL A 166 7.52 0.57 -7.00
C VAL A 166 7.72 -0.89 -6.63
N LEU A 167 7.37 -1.27 -5.41
CA LEU A 167 7.31 -2.66 -4.98
C LEU A 167 5.98 -3.31 -5.38
N ARG A 168 4.87 -2.61 -5.10
CA ARG A 168 3.49 -3.07 -5.34
C ARG A 168 2.62 -1.89 -5.73
N GLY A 169 1.59 -2.12 -6.55
CA GLY A 169 0.70 -1.07 -7.07
C GLY A 169 1.30 -0.32 -8.25
N SER A 170 0.96 0.97 -8.40
CA SER A 170 1.47 1.78 -9.50
C SER A 170 1.55 3.27 -9.21
N LEU A 171 2.50 3.93 -9.86
CA LEU A 171 2.69 5.38 -9.81
C LEU A 171 2.65 5.97 -11.21
N GLU A 172 1.99 7.12 -11.37
CA GLU A 172 2.09 7.92 -12.59
C GLU A 172 3.16 8.99 -12.39
N ILE A 173 4.25 8.91 -13.16
CA ILE A 173 5.38 9.85 -13.10
C ILE A 173 5.27 10.86 -14.23
N PHE A 174 5.13 12.13 -13.88
CA PHE A 174 5.01 13.24 -14.82
C PHE A 174 6.23 14.18 -14.73
N SER A 175 6.91 14.41 -15.85
CA SER A 175 7.97 15.42 -15.93
C SER A 175 7.37 16.80 -16.23
N PHE A 176 7.67 17.78 -15.36
CA PHE A 176 7.13 19.14 -15.48
C PHE A 176 7.44 19.82 -16.81
N GLN A 177 8.60 19.52 -17.38
CA GLN A 177 9.15 20.26 -18.50
C GLN A 177 8.93 19.57 -19.84
N SER A 178 9.03 18.23 -19.90
CA SER A 178 8.69 17.51 -21.12
C SER A 178 7.19 17.33 -21.32
N ARG A 179 6.39 17.52 -20.26
CA ARG A 179 4.95 17.24 -20.22
C ARG A 179 4.58 15.80 -20.58
N GLN A 180 5.53 14.88 -20.50
CA GLN A 180 5.32 13.46 -20.71
C GLN A 180 5.14 12.76 -19.37
N SER A 181 4.30 11.73 -19.36
CA SER A 181 4.11 10.85 -18.23
C SER A 181 4.40 9.40 -18.58
N VAL A 182 4.75 8.63 -17.56
CA VAL A 182 4.86 7.18 -17.65
C VAL A 182 4.29 6.52 -16.39
N THR A 183 3.66 5.36 -16.55
CA THR A 183 3.20 4.55 -15.43
C THR A 183 4.32 3.60 -15.03
N VAL A 184 4.69 3.61 -13.75
CA VAL A 184 5.64 2.67 -13.14
C VAL A 184 4.83 1.67 -12.34
N ARG A 185 4.90 0.39 -12.70
CA ARG A 185 4.14 -0.70 -12.07
C ARG A 185 4.97 -1.44 -11.03
N SER A 186 4.36 -2.38 -10.30
CA SER A 186 5.04 -3.22 -9.32
C SER A 186 6.32 -3.84 -9.88
N LEU A 187 7.40 -3.76 -9.10
CA LEU A 187 8.75 -4.18 -9.44
C LEU A 187 9.35 -3.48 -10.66
N GLU A 188 8.92 -2.25 -10.96
CA GLU A 188 9.53 -1.38 -11.93
C GLU A 188 10.11 -0.12 -11.30
N ARG A 189 11.00 0.51 -12.06
CA ARG A 189 11.56 1.82 -11.77
C ARG A 189 11.62 2.68 -13.01
N THR A 190 11.58 3.99 -12.82
CA THR A 190 11.94 4.98 -13.83
C THR A 190 12.84 6.04 -13.23
N GLU A 191 13.63 6.67 -14.10
CA GLU A 191 14.50 7.79 -13.75
C GLU A 191 14.11 9.01 -14.60
N VAL A 192 14.19 10.18 -13.97
CA VAL A 192 14.10 11.48 -14.64
C VAL A 192 15.34 12.28 -14.30
N SER A 193 16.15 12.61 -15.31
CA SER A 193 17.37 13.40 -15.15
C SER A 193 17.13 14.83 -15.67
N GLY A 194 17.10 15.80 -14.76
CA GLY A 194 16.95 17.22 -15.07
C GLY A 194 15.65 17.52 -15.82
N LYS A 195 15.77 18.12 -17.02
CA LYS A 195 14.63 18.56 -17.85
C LYS A 195 14.08 17.51 -18.81
N LYS A 196 14.59 16.28 -18.74
CA LYS A 196 14.25 15.22 -19.69
C LYS A 196 12.89 14.60 -19.38
N ALA A 197 12.40 13.85 -20.36
CA ALA A 197 11.28 12.96 -20.15
C ALA A 197 11.65 11.83 -19.19
N PRO A 198 10.66 11.21 -18.52
CA PRO A 198 10.88 9.96 -17.81
C PRO A 198 11.40 8.88 -18.76
N GLN A 199 12.38 8.13 -18.28
CA GLN A 199 12.86 6.94 -18.99
C GLN A 199 11.77 5.88 -19.03
N THR A 200 11.83 5.00 -20.03
CA THR A 200 10.97 3.80 -20.07
C THR A 200 11.20 2.97 -18.80
N PRO A 201 10.13 2.56 -18.09
CA PRO A 201 10.25 1.75 -16.90
C PRO A 201 11.04 0.47 -17.15
N VAL A 202 11.93 0.15 -16.21
CA VAL A 202 12.73 -1.07 -16.23
C VAL A 202 12.51 -1.84 -14.93
N ARG A 203 12.73 -3.15 -14.96
CA ARG A 203 12.56 -4.01 -13.78
C ARG A 203 13.56 -3.67 -12.68
N VAL A 204 13.06 -3.70 -11.45
CA VAL A 204 13.84 -3.61 -10.21
C VAL A 204 14.68 -4.88 -10.05
N ASP A 205 15.97 -4.72 -9.83
CA ASP A 205 16.87 -5.83 -9.51
C ASP A 205 16.83 -6.19 -8.01
N ARG A 206 17.55 -7.23 -7.61
CA ARG A 206 17.56 -7.71 -6.22
C ARG A 206 18.19 -6.69 -5.26
N GLN A 207 19.24 -5.99 -5.68
CA GLN A 207 19.92 -5.01 -4.84
C GLN A 207 19.02 -3.80 -4.61
N GLU A 208 18.32 -3.36 -5.64
CA GLU A 208 17.31 -2.31 -5.55
C GLU A 208 16.13 -2.72 -4.67
N TRP A 209 15.59 -3.93 -4.86
CA TRP A 209 14.53 -4.46 -3.98
C TRP A 209 14.97 -4.51 -2.51
N ASN A 210 16.20 -4.95 -2.23
CA ASN A 210 16.73 -4.99 -0.86
C ASN A 210 16.80 -3.62 -0.19
N LYS A 211 17.02 -2.55 -0.96
CA LYS A 211 17.00 -1.16 -0.44
C LYS A 211 15.59 -0.68 -0.14
N MET A 212 14.59 -1.26 -0.82
CA MET A 212 13.21 -0.83 -0.76
C MET A 212 12.34 -1.64 0.19
N LYS A 213 12.67 -2.92 0.45
CA LYS A 213 11.81 -3.87 1.19
C LYS A 213 11.38 -3.38 2.57
N GLU A 214 12.13 -2.48 3.18
CA GLU A 214 11.76 -1.80 4.41
C GLU A 214 10.41 -1.06 4.29
N ALA A 215 10.02 -0.62 3.08
CA ALA A 215 8.71 -0.01 2.84
C ALA A 215 7.53 -0.96 3.14
N TYR A 216 7.72 -2.28 3.16
CA TYR A 216 6.69 -3.22 3.63
C TYR A 216 6.38 -3.05 5.12
N GLU A 217 7.32 -2.53 5.92
CA GLU A 217 7.10 -2.23 7.34
C GLU A 217 6.13 -1.05 7.54
N LEU A 218 5.90 -0.25 6.49
CA LEU A 218 4.95 0.85 6.52
C LEU A 218 3.51 0.40 6.30
N ILE A 219 3.28 -0.86 5.93
CA ILE A 219 1.93 -1.41 5.80
C ILE A 219 1.25 -1.36 7.16
N PHE A 220 0.05 -0.77 7.19
CA PHE A 220 -0.67 -0.56 8.42
C PHE A 220 -1.20 -1.89 8.98
N LYS A 221 -0.75 -2.23 10.19
CA LYS A 221 -1.29 -3.32 10.99
C LYS A 221 -1.66 -2.77 12.36
N ASP A 222 -2.95 -2.60 12.62
CA ASP A 222 -3.44 -2.34 13.98
C ASP A 222 -4.23 -3.53 14.51
N THR A 223 -4.46 -3.54 15.82
CA THR A 223 -5.19 -4.61 16.50
C THR A 223 -6.63 -4.73 16.02
N THR A 224 -7.23 -3.64 15.55
CA THR A 224 -8.62 -3.60 15.09
C THR A 224 -8.76 -4.28 13.73
N LEU A 225 -7.84 -3.99 12.80
CA LEU A 225 -7.71 -4.62 11.51
C LEU A 225 -7.36 -6.09 11.66
N GLU A 226 -6.38 -6.45 12.49
CA GLU A 226 -6.06 -7.86 12.73
C GLU A 226 -7.24 -8.65 13.29
N LYS A 227 -8.01 -8.06 14.21
CA LYS A 227 -9.26 -8.66 14.70
C LYS A 227 -10.27 -8.83 13.57
N ARG A 228 -10.49 -7.80 12.74
CA ARG A 228 -11.38 -7.88 11.57
C ARG A 228 -10.93 -8.95 10.59
N GLN A 229 -9.62 -9.06 10.35
CA GLN A 229 -9.03 -10.07 9.47
C GLN A 229 -9.27 -11.49 10.01
N PHE A 230 -9.18 -11.66 11.33
CA PHE A 230 -9.52 -12.93 12.00
C PHE A 230 -11.02 -13.25 11.92
N ASP A 231 -11.90 -12.26 12.14
CA ASP A 231 -13.35 -12.45 12.06
C ASP A 231 -13.80 -12.80 10.63
N LEU A 232 -13.15 -12.21 9.62
CA LEU A 232 -13.37 -12.56 8.22
C LEU A 232 -12.85 -13.96 7.92
N SER A 233 -11.66 -14.35 8.40
CA SER A 233 -11.10 -15.67 8.12
C SER A 233 -12.01 -16.82 8.56
N LYS A 234 -12.76 -16.66 9.66
CA LYS A 234 -13.79 -17.61 10.10
C LYS A 234 -14.88 -17.91 9.08
N GLN A 235 -15.05 -17.04 8.10
CA GLN A 235 -16.05 -17.15 7.03
C GLN A 235 -15.45 -17.64 5.70
N ALA A 236 -14.14 -17.95 5.65
CA ALA A 236 -13.43 -18.35 4.43
C ALA A 236 -13.56 -19.85 4.09
N GLY A 237 -14.37 -20.59 4.84
CA GLY A 237 -14.71 -22.00 4.61
C GLY A 237 -14.73 -22.84 5.89
N SER A 238 -15.22 -24.08 5.82
CA SER A 238 -15.41 -24.93 7.01
C SER A 238 -14.11 -25.28 7.72
N PHE A 239 -12.95 -25.21 7.05
CA PHE A 239 -11.64 -25.41 7.68
C PHE A 239 -11.35 -24.38 8.77
N PHE A 240 -11.79 -23.12 8.60
CA PHE A 240 -11.47 -22.03 9.51
C PHE A 240 -12.18 -22.09 10.87
N GLN A 241 -13.13 -23.01 11.02
CA GLN A 241 -13.70 -23.34 12.33
C GLN A 241 -12.63 -23.89 13.29
N TYR A 242 -11.61 -24.56 12.75
CA TYR A 242 -10.54 -25.19 13.52
C TYR A 242 -9.25 -24.36 13.59
N VAL A 243 -9.17 -23.27 12.81
CA VAL A 243 -7.97 -22.41 12.73
C VAL A 243 -7.92 -21.46 13.92
N ILE A 244 -6.83 -21.50 14.69
CA ILE A 244 -6.63 -20.62 15.84
C ILE A 244 -5.64 -19.49 15.58
N ASP A 245 -4.78 -19.64 14.57
CA ASP A 245 -3.79 -18.65 14.13
C ASP A 245 -3.50 -18.86 12.65
N HIS A 246 -3.23 -17.79 11.92
CA HIS A 246 -2.89 -17.84 10.51
C HIS A 246 -1.99 -16.68 10.14
N GLY A 247 -1.06 -16.90 9.21
CA GLY A 247 -0.04 -15.91 8.87
C GLY A 247 0.65 -16.22 7.55
N THR A 248 1.62 -15.40 7.21
CA THR A 248 2.54 -15.66 6.09
C THR A 248 3.89 -16.12 6.62
N PHE A 249 4.65 -16.82 5.78
CA PHE A 249 6.05 -17.08 6.01
C PHE A 249 6.83 -16.81 4.72
N TYR A 250 8.06 -16.32 4.89
CA TYR A 250 8.98 -16.07 3.80
C TYR A 250 10.40 -15.96 4.36
N THR A 251 11.41 -16.08 3.51
CA THR A 251 12.79 -15.77 3.89
C THR A 251 13.04 -14.26 3.72
N PRO A 252 13.23 -13.45 4.78
CA PRO A 252 13.23 -11.97 4.67
C PRO A 252 14.35 -11.36 3.81
N SER A 253 15.43 -12.09 3.59
CA SER A 253 16.51 -11.70 2.67
C SER A 253 16.22 -12.05 1.20
N LEU A 254 15.16 -12.82 0.96
CA LEU A 254 14.83 -13.43 -0.32
C LEU A 254 13.36 -13.25 -0.73
N GLY A 255 12.54 -12.54 0.03
CA GLY A 255 11.15 -12.35 -0.34
C GLY A 255 10.31 -11.63 0.70
N TYR A 256 9.03 -11.55 0.39
CA TYR A 256 7.98 -10.95 1.19
C TYR A 256 6.67 -11.70 0.94
N ALA A 257 5.79 -11.77 1.94
CA ALA A 257 4.41 -12.17 1.74
C ALA A 257 3.46 -11.55 2.75
N GLU A 258 2.25 -11.31 2.29
CA GLU A 258 1.13 -10.83 3.07
C GLU A 258 -0.13 -11.63 2.77
N ARG A 259 -1.07 -11.58 3.72
CA ARG A 259 -2.39 -12.19 3.56
C ARG A 259 -3.46 -11.22 4.01
N GLU A 260 -4.51 -11.11 3.22
CA GLU A 260 -5.69 -10.33 3.56
C GLU A 260 -6.96 -11.13 3.27
N PHE A 261 -7.95 -10.99 4.14
CA PHE A 261 -9.29 -11.49 3.98
C PHE A 261 -10.23 -10.32 3.70
N PHE A 262 -11.12 -10.51 2.73
CA PHE A 262 -12.11 -9.53 2.34
C PHE A 262 -13.36 -10.23 1.82
N LYS A 263 -14.45 -9.46 1.72
CA LYS A 263 -15.70 -9.92 1.09
C LYS A 263 -15.59 -9.70 -0.40
N GLY A 264 -15.76 -10.74 -1.21
CA GLY A 264 -15.87 -10.59 -2.65
C GLY A 264 -17.05 -9.71 -3.05
N GLU A 265 -17.08 -9.24 -4.30
CA GLU A 265 -18.17 -8.38 -4.80
C GLU A 265 -19.56 -9.04 -4.64
N GLY A 266 -20.57 -8.25 -4.24
CA GLY A 266 -21.95 -8.70 -4.02
C GLY A 266 -22.22 -9.28 -2.63
N ALA A 267 -23.14 -10.26 -2.52
CA ALA A 267 -23.42 -10.99 -1.26
C ALA A 267 -22.17 -11.75 -0.72
N GLY A 268 -21.09 -11.79 -1.50
CA GLY A 268 -19.70 -11.79 -1.07
C GLY A 268 -19.27 -12.95 -0.18
N GLU A 269 -18.89 -14.07 -0.79
CA GLU A 269 -18.07 -15.08 -0.11
C GLU A 269 -16.78 -14.42 0.39
N THR A 270 -16.32 -14.83 1.58
CA THR A 270 -15.02 -14.36 2.06
C THR A 270 -13.92 -15.01 1.23
N GLN A 271 -13.02 -14.16 0.73
CA GLN A 271 -11.85 -14.55 -0.04
C GLN A 271 -10.59 -14.25 0.78
N MET A 272 -9.54 -15.03 0.56
CA MET A 272 -8.21 -14.79 1.11
C MET A 272 -7.26 -14.49 -0.04
N GLU A 273 -6.73 -13.28 -0.07
CA GLU A 273 -5.63 -12.89 -0.95
C GLU A 273 -4.29 -13.18 -0.27
N VAL A 274 -3.35 -13.69 -1.07
CA VAL A 274 -1.97 -13.88 -0.66
C VAL A 274 -1.06 -13.26 -1.71
N GLY A 275 -0.56 -12.07 -1.39
CA GLY A 275 0.45 -11.36 -2.17
C GLY A 275 1.85 -11.78 -1.74
N TYR A 276 2.75 -11.99 -2.69
CA TYR A 276 4.14 -12.32 -2.38
C TYR A 276 5.13 -11.78 -3.39
N ASP A 277 6.38 -11.63 -2.95
CA ASP A 277 7.54 -11.30 -3.76
C ASP A 277 8.70 -12.27 -3.43
N VAL A 278 9.48 -12.70 -4.42
CA VAL A 278 10.55 -13.70 -4.28
C VAL A 278 11.80 -13.38 -5.12
N PHE A 279 12.98 -13.57 -4.51
CA PHE A 279 14.31 -13.38 -5.09
C PHE A 279 15.34 -14.24 -4.34
N PRO A 280 16.11 -15.20 -4.90
CA PRO A 280 16.15 -15.82 -6.22
C PRO A 280 15.34 -17.14 -6.27
N VAL A 281 15.64 -18.02 -7.23
CA VAL A 281 15.07 -19.38 -7.32
C VAL A 281 15.27 -20.13 -6.00
N GLY A 282 14.24 -20.87 -5.57
CA GLY A 282 14.25 -21.65 -4.33
C GLY A 282 13.82 -20.87 -3.08
N SER A 283 13.42 -19.60 -3.22
CA SER A 283 12.82 -18.84 -2.13
C SER A 283 11.52 -19.49 -1.67
N LEU A 284 11.40 -19.75 -0.37
CA LEU A 284 10.18 -20.26 0.24
C LEU A 284 9.29 -19.09 0.64
N VAL A 285 8.05 -19.11 0.17
CA VAL A 285 7.03 -18.14 0.51
C VAL A 285 5.66 -18.82 0.57
N GLY A 286 4.79 -18.35 1.46
CA GLY A 286 3.47 -18.95 1.58
C GLY A 286 2.66 -18.49 2.77
N VAL A 287 1.60 -19.24 3.06
CA VAL A 287 0.70 -19.04 4.20
C VAL A 287 0.63 -20.27 5.06
N TYR A 288 0.50 -20.05 6.37
CA TYR A 288 0.26 -21.12 7.35
C TYR A 288 -1.07 -20.89 8.07
N PHE A 289 -1.63 -22.01 8.54
CA PHE A 289 -2.81 -22.07 9.39
C PHE A 289 -2.52 -23.03 10.53
N LYS A 290 -2.49 -22.52 11.77
CA LYS A 290 -2.42 -23.38 12.95
C LYS A 290 -3.81 -23.76 13.39
N THR A 291 -3.98 -25.03 13.71
CA THR A 291 -5.25 -25.60 14.12
C THR A 291 -5.17 -26.11 15.55
N ARG A 292 -6.35 -26.29 16.17
CA ARG A 292 -6.50 -26.96 17.45
C ARG A 292 -7.62 -27.99 17.33
N ASP A 293 -7.43 -29.14 17.97
CA ASP A 293 -8.44 -30.21 18.07
C ASP A 293 -8.95 -30.74 16.70
N LEU A 294 -8.17 -30.57 15.63
CA LEU A 294 -8.56 -31.02 14.29
C LEU A 294 -8.02 -32.44 14.02
N ASP A 295 -8.88 -33.44 14.15
CA ASP A 295 -8.56 -34.81 13.77
C ASP A 295 -8.88 -35.07 12.29
N LEU A 296 -7.85 -35.24 11.45
CA LEU A 296 -7.99 -35.50 10.02
C LEU A 296 -8.71 -36.82 9.72
N SER A 297 -8.80 -37.74 10.69
CA SER A 297 -9.49 -39.02 10.53
C SER A 297 -11.01 -38.90 10.47
N THR A 298 -11.60 -37.76 10.84
CA THR A 298 -13.06 -37.53 10.73
C THR A 298 -13.47 -36.99 9.36
N PHE A 299 -12.50 -36.61 8.53
CA PHE A 299 -12.70 -36.04 7.19
C PHE A 299 -12.17 -36.96 6.09
N LYS A 300 -12.64 -36.76 4.86
CA LYS A 300 -12.18 -37.47 3.66
C LYS A 300 -11.29 -36.64 2.73
N GLY A 301 -11.14 -35.34 3.00
CA GLY A 301 -10.32 -34.47 2.16
C GLY A 301 -10.44 -32.98 2.47
N LEU A 302 -9.71 -32.19 1.68
CA LEU A 302 -9.79 -30.74 1.61
C LEU A 302 -10.25 -30.35 0.20
N GLU A 303 -11.14 -29.39 0.13
CA GLU A 303 -11.53 -28.72 -1.10
C GLU A 303 -11.30 -27.21 -0.96
N PHE A 304 -10.86 -26.57 -2.04
CA PHE A 304 -10.87 -25.11 -2.13
C PHE A 304 -10.88 -24.67 -3.59
N GLU A 305 -11.22 -23.41 -3.81
CA GLU A 305 -11.04 -22.74 -5.08
C GLU A 305 -9.87 -21.76 -4.99
N ILE A 306 -9.06 -21.72 -6.04
CA ILE A 306 -7.94 -20.79 -6.17
C ILE A 306 -7.96 -20.16 -7.56
N ARG A 307 -7.56 -18.88 -7.63
CA ARG A 307 -7.17 -18.22 -8.87
C ARG A 307 -5.93 -17.37 -8.65
N GLY A 308 -5.26 -17.03 -9.74
CA GLY A 308 -4.20 -16.05 -9.77
C GLY A 308 -4.67 -14.70 -10.30
N ASP A 309 -3.88 -13.67 -10.07
CA ASP A 309 -4.08 -12.35 -10.66
C ASP A 309 -3.19 -12.15 -11.91
N PRO A 310 -3.77 -11.71 -13.05
CA PRO A 310 -3.02 -11.55 -14.30
C PRO A 310 -1.95 -10.44 -14.25
N GLU A 311 -2.16 -9.38 -13.46
CA GLU A 311 -1.26 -8.24 -13.38
C GLU A 311 -0.14 -8.45 -12.34
N GLU A 312 -0.44 -9.19 -11.28
CA GLU A 312 0.50 -9.55 -10.23
C GLU A 312 1.29 -10.82 -10.54
N GLY A 313 0.77 -11.71 -11.39
CA GLY A 313 1.41 -12.99 -11.73
C GLY A 313 1.03 -14.12 -10.77
N VAL A 314 1.47 -15.33 -11.10
CA VAL A 314 1.04 -16.57 -10.45
C VAL A 314 2.23 -17.49 -10.16
N PRO A 315 2.16 -18.35 -9.13
CA PRO A 315 3.24 -19.29 -8.84
C PRO A 315 3.29 -20.41 -9.89
N ASP A 316 4.51 -20.88 -10.21
CA ASP A 316 4.72 -22.04 -11.09
C ASP A 316 3.98 -23.29 -10.56
N SER A 317 4.05 -23.46 -9.24
CA SER A 317 3.38 -24.54 -8.51
C SER A 317 3.17 -24.16 -7.05
N PHE A 318 2.29 -24.89 -6.37
CA PHE A 318 2.20 -24.81 -4.92
C PHE A 318 2.16 -26.19 -4.28
N LYS A 319 2.59 -26.24 -3.03
CA LYS A 319 2.60 -27.44 -2.20
C LYS A 319 1.75 -27.20 -0.96
N ILE A 320 0.87 -28.13 -0.65
CA ILE A 320 0.14 -28.17 0.63
C ILE A 320 0.88 -29.14 1.53
N GLU A 321 1.22 -28.73 2.74
CA GLU A 321 1.70 -29.62 3.79
C GLU A 321 0.69 -29.66 4.92
N LEU A 322 0.31 -30.87 5.33
CA LEU A 322 -0.42 -31.14 6.55
C LEU A 322 0.59 -31.62 7.58
N LYS A 323 0.66 -30.96 8.74
CA LYS A 323 1.64 -31.23 9.78
C LYS A 323 0.96 -31.55 11.10
N SER A 324 1.57 -32.47 11.85
CA SER A 324 1.29 -32.72 13.26
C SER A 324 2.52 -32.37 14.09
N GLY A 325 2.43 -32.47 15.43
CA GLY A 325 3.58 -32.30 16.32
C GLY A 325 4.76 -33.22 16.02
N SER A 326 4.56 -34.31 15.27
CA SER A 326 5.60 -35.26 14.84
C SER A 326 6.15 -34.99 13.43
N GLY A 327 5.73 -33.91 12.75
CA GLY A 327 6.19 -33.54 11.41
C GLY A 327 5.10 -33.61 10.33
N VAL A 328 5.52 -33.66 9.06
CA VAL A 328 4.60 -33.69 7.91
C VAL A 328 3.88 -35.05 7.83
N VAL A 329 2.56 -35.03 7.92
CA VAL A 329 1.71 -36.23 7.85
C VAL A 329 1.20 -36.50 6.44
N ARG A 330 1.09 -35.46 5.62
CA ARG A 330 0.71 -35.55 4.20
C ARG A 330 1.21 -34.31 3.46
N ALA A 331 1.59 -34.48 2.21
CA ALA A 331 1.87 -33.36 1.32
C ALA A 331 1.24 -33.58 -0.06
N PHE A 332 0.84 -32.49 -0.70
CA PHE A 332 0.30 -32.48 -2.06
C PHE A 332 1.03 -31.42 -2.85
N LYS A 333 1.46 -31.70 -4.08
CA LYS A 333 2.06 -30.71 -5.00
C LYS A 333 1.17 -30.60 -6.22
N THR A 334 0.89 -29.36 -6.65
CA THR A 334 0.12 -29.09 -7.86
C THR A 334 0.77 -27.97 -8.67
N ARG A 335 0.61 -28.00 -9.99
CA ARG A 335 1.13 -27.00 -10.92
C ARG A 335 -0.03 -26.16 -11.48
N GLY A 336 0.30 -24.97 -11.97
CA GLY A 336 -0.57 -24.23 -12.88
C GLY A 336 -1.78 -23.60 -12.21
N VAL A 337 -1.53 -22.68 -11.28
CA VAL A 337 -2.55 -21.70 -10.87
C VAL A 337 -2.87 -20.84 -12.09
N LYS A 338 -4.15 -20.78 -12.47
CA LYS A 338 -4.66 -20.00 -13.60
C LYS A 338 -5.33 -18.72 -13.12
N GLU A 339 -5.50 -17.78 -14.03
CA GLU A 339 -6.26 -16.54 -13.79
C GLU A 339 -7.75 -16.80 -13.52
N ALA A 340 -8.30 -17.87 -14.11
CA ALA A 340 -9.65 -18.34 -13.83
C ALA A 340 -9.71 -19.18 -12.54
N TRP A 341 -10.85 -19.14 -11.84
CA TRP A 341 -11.11 -19.99 -10.68
C TRP A 341 -10.98 -21.47 -11.01
N GLN A 342 -10.21 -22.18 -10.17
CA GLN A 342 -10.00 -23.62 -10.26
C GLN A 342 -10.32 -24.26 -8.91
N THR A 343 -11.16 -25.29 -8.93
CA THR A 343 -11.42 -26.13 -7.76
C THR A 343 -10.34 -27.19 -7.65
N PHE A 344 -9.74 -27.30 -6.46
CA PHE A 344 -8.83 -28.38 -6.10
C PHE A 344 -9.45 -29.22 -4.99
N GLN A 345 -9.37 -30.55 -5.15
CA GLN A 345 -9.77 -31.51 -4.14
C GLN A 345 -8.58 -32.42 -3.81
N PHE A 346 -8.26 -32.52 -2.51
CA PHE A 346 -7.18 -33.33 -2.00
C PHE A 346 -7.75 -34.39 -1.05
N PRO A 347 -8.12 -35.57 -1.57
CA PRO A 347 -8.66 -36.63 -0.75
C PRO A 347 -7.57 -37.27 0.13
N TRP A 348 -7.97 -37.71 1.32
CA TRP A 348 -7.15 -38.54 2.20
C TRP A 348 -8.00 -39.57 2.92
N ARG A 349 -7.32 -40.59 3.45
CA ARG A 349 -7.95 -41.63 4.29
C ARG A 349 -7.02 -41.93 5.45
N PHE A 350 -7.39 -41.45 6.64
CA PHE A 350 -6.74 -41.84 7.89
C PHE A 350 -7.66 -42.81 8.63
N THR A 351 -7.12 -43.97 8.98
CA THR A 351 -7.83 -45.04 9.73
C THR A 351 -7.67 -44.92 11.24
N ARG A 352 -6.70 -44.11 11.69
CA ARG A 352 -6.45 -43.78 13.09
C ARG A 352 -6.49 -42.27 13.25
N SER A 353 -6.79 -41.82 14.47
CA SER A 353 -6.78 -40.40 14.83
C SER A 353 -5.45 -39.77 14.41
N LYS A 354 -5.53 -38.61 13.74
CA LYS A 354 -4.38 -37.88 13.23
C LYS A 354 -4.62 -36.39 13.40
N GLU A 355 -4.14 -35.87 14.52
CA GLU A 355 -4.24 -34.45 14.84
C GLU A 355 -3.43 -33.61 13.84
N LEU A 356 -4.07 -32.58 13.30
CA LEU A 356 -3.43 -31.52 12.53
C LEU A 356 -3.08 -30.37 13.47
N SER A 357 -1.81 -29.99 13.51
CA SER A 357 -1.35 -28.80 14.22
C SER A 357 -1.14 -27.61 13.28
N GLU A 358 -0.77 -27.87 12.02
CA GLU A 358 -0.51 -26.83 11.03
C GLU A 358 -0.80 -27.31 9.60
N MET A 359 -1.41 -26.46 8.79
CA MET A 359 -1.45 -26.58 7.34
C MET A 359 -0.71 -25.42 6.69
N THR A 360 0.11 -25.70 5.68
CA THR A 360 0.80 -24.65 4.91
C THR A 360 0.53 -24.76 3.43
N PHE A 361 0.34 -23.62 2.76
CA PHE A 361 0.51 -23.50 1.31
C PHE A 361 1.86 -22.87 1.04
N VAL A 362 2.73 -23.59 0.35
CA VAL A 362 4.07 -23.15 -0.05
C VAL A 362 4.03 -22.87 -1.55
N PHE A 363 4.29 -21.63 -1.96
CA PHE A 363 4.38 -21.25 -3.36
C PHE A 363 5.80 -21.44 -3.88
N SER A 364 5.92 -22.07 -5.04
CA SER A 364 7.19 -22.32 -5.71
C SER A 364 7.28 -21.48 -6.98
N ASN A 365 8.41 -20.81 -7.13
CA ASN A 365 8.76 -20.00 -8.29
C ASN A 365 10.11 -20.53 -8.81
N GLU A 366 10.07 -21.70 -9.46
CA GLU A 366 11.26 -22.37 -9.99
C GLU A 366 11.89 -21.54 -11.13
N LYS A 367 11.09 -20.68 -11.78
CA LYS A 367 11.52 -19.73 -12.84
C LYS A 367 11.73 -18.30 -12.34
N ALA A 368 12.15 -18.09 -11.09
CA ALA A 368 12.28 -16.80 -10.39
C ALA A 368 13.14 -15.69 -11.07
N GLY A 369 13.62 -15.88 -12.30
CA GLY A 369 14.12 -14.80 -13.14
C GLY A 369 13.01 -13.82 -13.57
N ASN A 370 11.89 -14.34 -14.07
CA ASN A 370 10.84 -13.51 -14.71
C ASN A 370 9.61 -13.22 -13.84
N GLN A 371 9.34 -14.05 -12.84
CA GLN A 371 8.20 -13.93 -11.93
C GLN A 371 8.72 -13.79 -10.50
N LYS A 372 8.96 -12.53 -10.14
CA LYS A 372 9.46 -12.11 -8.82
C LYS A 372 8.35 -11.76 -7.85
N LYS A 373 7.10 -11.81 -8.30
CA LYS A 373 5.90 -11.49 -7.55
C LYS A 373 4.74 -12.37 -7.99
N GLY A 374 3.74 -12.48 -7.13
CA GLY A 374 2.46 -13.10 -7.45
C GLY A 374 1.37 -12.70 -6.47
N LEU A 375 0.13 -12.87 -6.91
CA LEU A 375 -1.04 -12.76 -6.06
C LEU A 375 -1.98 -13.93 -6.37
N VAL A 376 -2.33 -14.68 -5.34
CA VAL A 376 -3.29 -15.76 -5.43
C VAL A 376 -4.46 -15.50 -4.49
N VAL A 377 -5.65 -15.83 -4.96
CA VAL A 377 -6.90 -15.64 -4.23
C VAL A 377 -7.50 -17.01 -3.97
N PHE A 378 -7.82 -17.29 -2.71
CA PHE A 378 -8.50 -18.51 -2.28
C PHE A 378 -9.93 -18.19 -1.85
N ARG A 379 -10.83 -19.15 -2.07
CA ARG A 379 -12.16 -19.17 -1.43
C ARG A 379 -12.61 -20.59 -1.15
N ARG A 380 -13.63 -20.73 -0.30
CA ARG A 380 -14.30 -22.00 0.01
C ARG A 380 -13.33 -23.08 0.50
N ILE A 381 -12.44 -22.73 1.43
CA ILE A 381 -11.48 -23.68 2.00
C ILE A 381 -12.23 -24.61 2.97
N ASN A 382 -12.66 -25.75 2.46
CA ASN A 382 -13.60 -26.64 3.11
C ASN A 382 -12.97 -28.00 3.41
N LEU A 383 -13.22 -28.50 4.63
CA LEU A 383 -13.02 -29.90 4.95
C LEU A 383 -14.19 -30.71 4.40
N LEU A 384 -13.89 -31.79 3.69
CA LEU A 384 -14.87 -32.73 3.17
C LEU A 384 -15.21 -33.75 4.25
N THR A 385 -16.44 -33.75 4.73
CA THR A 385 -16.93 -34.73 5.71
C THR A 385 -17.02 -36.12 5.08
N LYS A 386 -16.79 -37.17 5.88
CA LYS A 386 -16.90 -38.56 5.39
C LYS A 386 -18.25 -38.83 4.76
#